data_AF-A0A3S1FMN2-F1
#
_entry.id   AF-A0A3S1FMN2-F1
#
_cell.length_a   1.000
_cell.length_b   1.000
_cell.length_c   1.000
_cell.angle_alpha   90.00
_cell.angle_beta   90.00
_cell.angle_gamma   90.00
#
_symmetry.space_group_name_H-M   'P 1'
#
loop_
_entity.id
_entity.type
_entity.pdbx_description
1 polymer ?
#
loop_
_entity_poly.entity_id
_entity_poly.type
_entity_poly.pdbx_seq_one_letter_code
_entity_poly.pdbx_strand_id
1 'polypeptide(L)' 'MASGSLVRTDIDAGINLIRALDEKGFGVAAALWLYNSDVDNWRMIIAYRGPRKDLEKKYLDAATIAADWRKARPQEPI' A
#
# COMPACT_ATOMS: atom_id res chain seq x y z
N MET A 1 6.36 14.61 17.29
CA MET A 1 6.89 13.25 17.58
C MET A 1 5.69 12.32 17.55
N ALA A 2 5.45 11.67 16.41
CA ALA A 2 4.27 10.86 16.13
C ALA A 2 4.66 9.52 15.49
N SER A 3 5.89 9.04 15.74
CA SER A 3 6.49 7.96 14.94
C SER A 3 5.96 6.56 15.26
N GLY A 4 5.23 6.36 16.37
CA GLY A 4 4.75 5.03 16.80
C GLY A 4 3.25 4.76 16.65
N SER A 5 2.42 5.76 16.34
CA SER A 5 0.96 5.59 16.27
C SER A 5 0.48 5.62 14.84
N LEU A 6 -0.26 4.59 14.43
CA LEU A 6 -1.03 4.62 13.18
C LEU A 6 -2.13 5.68 13.32
N VAL A 7 -2.07 6.73 12.52
CA VAL A 7 -3.07 7.82 12.56
C VAL A 7 -4.05 7.71 11.41
N ARG A 8 -5.13 8.48 11.48
CA ARG A 8 -6.21 8.42 10.50
C ARG A 8 -5.73 8.65 9.07
N THR A 9 -4.79 9.59 8.87
CA THR A 9 -4.21 9.88 7.55
C THR A 9 -3.50 8.67 6.96
N ASP A 10 -2.82 7.85 7.76
CA ASP A 10 -2.16 6.63 7.29
C ASP A 10 -3.19 5.58 6.87
N ILE A 11 -4.27 5.45 7.66
CA ILE A 11 -5.37 4.54 7.35
C ILE A 11 -6.03 4.93 6.03
N ASP A 12 -6.33 6.21 5.85
CA ASP A 12 -6.98 6.73 4.64
C ASP A 12 -6.03 6.59 3.42
N ALA A 13 -4.73 6.85 3.58
CA ALA A 13 -3.72 6.60 2.54
C ALA A 13 -3.66 5.12 2.13
N GLY A 14 -3.66 4.21 3.11
CA GLY A 14 -3.68 2.77 2.85
C GLY A 14 -4.94 2.32 2.11
N ILE A 15 -6.11 2.85 2.47
CA ILE A 15 -7.37 2.58 1.77
C ILE A 15 -7.28 3.04 0.31
N ASN A 16 -6.76 4.23 0.07
CA ASN A 16 -6.59 4.77 -1.28
C ASN A 16 -5.59 3.95 -2.11
N LEU A 17 -4.50 3.49 -1.50
CA LEU A 17 -3.55 2.59 -2.14
C LEU A 17 -4.21 1.26 -2.55
N ILE A 18 -4.96 0.61 -1.66
CA ILE A 18 -5.66 -0.64 -1.99
C ILE A 18 -6.63 -0.41 -3.15
N ARG A 19 -7.41 0.68 -3.11
CA ARG A 19 -8.34 1.04 -4.21
C ARG A 19 -7.61 1.23 -5.54
N ALA A 20 -6.49 1.94 -5.53
CA ALA A 20 -5.67 2.16 -6.72
C ALA A 20 -5.18 0.83 -7.33
N LEU A 21 -4.73 -0.09 -6.47
CA LEU A 21 -4.28 -1.42 -6.89
C LEU A 21 -5.44 -2.27 -7.43
N ASP A 22 -6.60 -2.25 -6.78
CA ASP A 22 -7.79 -3.00 -7.21
C ASP A 22 -8.35 -2.49 -8.53
N GLU A 23 -8.42 -1.16 -8.74
CA GLU A 23 -8.84 -0.54 -10.01
C GLU A 23 -8.00 -0.99 -11.22
N LYS A 24 -6.74 -1.36 -10.97
CA LYS A 24 -5.80 -1.83 -12.00
C LYS A 24 -5.69 -3.35 -12.07
N GLY A 25 -6.53 -4.07 -11.33
CA GLY A 25 -6.55 -5.54 -11.33
C GLY A 25 -5.29 -6.16 -10.74
N PHE A 26 -4.64 -5.48 -9.79
CA PHE A 26 -3.40 -5.97 -9.16
C PHE A 26 -3.57 -7.36 -8.51
N GLY A 27 -4.78 -7.64 -7.99
CA GLY A 27 -5.16 -8.91 -7.39
C GLY A 27 -4.87 -8.98 -5.90
N VAL A 28 -5.21 -7.91 -5.15
CA VAL A 28 -5.07 -7.88 -3.69
C VAL A 28 -5.94 -8.97 -3.07
N ALA A 29 -5.35 -9.85 -2.27
CA ALA A 29 -6.03 -10.92 -1.55
C ALA A 29 -6.45 -10.50 -0.15
N ALA A 30 -5.58 -9.73 0.51
CA ALA A 30 -5.75 -9.20 1.85
C ALA A 30 -4.78 -8.03 2.06
N ALA A 31 -5.14 -7.10 2.94
CA ALA A 31 -4.25 -6.04 3.39
C ALA A 31 -4.46 -5.77 4.88
N LEU A 32 -3.38 -5.53 5.62
CA LEU A 32 -3.42 -5.20 7.04
C LEU A 32 -2.28 -4.27 7.43
N TRP A 33 -2.48 -3.54 8.52
CA TRP A 33 -1.42 -2.80 9.20
C TRP A 33 -0.78 -3.67 10.27
N LEU A 34 0.53 -3.82 10.20
CA LEU A 34 1.34 -4.56 11.16
C LEU A 34 2.27 -3.59 11.88
N TYR A 35 2.21 -3.56 13.21
CA TYR A 35 3.18 -2.84 14.02
C TYR A 35 4.46 -3.67 14.15
N ASN A 36 5.58 -3.08 13.76
CA ASN A 36 6.91 -3.67 13.95
C ASN A 36 7.59 -2.97 15.14
N SER A 37 7.70 -3.70 16.26
CA SER A 37 8.30 -3.22 17.51
C SER A 37 9.80 -2.99 17.42
N ASP A 38 10.52 -3.70 16.54
CA ASP A 38 11.98 -3.61 16.46
C ASP A 38 12.44 -2.26 15.89
N VAL A 39 11.61 -1.66 15.04
CA VAL A 39 11.87 -0.36 14.40
C VAL A 39 10.84 0.70 14.78
N ASP A 40 9.99 0.42 15.76
CA ASP A 40 8.89 1.27 16.24
C ASP A 40 8.09 1.93 15.10
N ASN A 41 7.59 1.11 14.18
CA ASN A 41 6.91 1.63 12.98
C ASN A 41 5.79 0.71 12.50
N TRP A 42 4.73 1.32 11.94
CA TRP A 42 3.64 0.63 11.26
C TRP A 42 3.99 0.36 9.80
N ARG A 43 3.71 -0.87 9.36
CA ARG A 43 3.88 -1.27 7.96
C ARG A 43 2.57 -1.80 7.41
N MET A 44 2.23 -1.36 6.20
CA MET A 44 1.15 -1.95 5.46
C MET A 44 1.64 -3.22 4.76
N ILE A 45 1.00 -4.34 5.06
CA ILE A 45 1.27 -5.63 4.43
C ILE A 45 0.13 -5.90 3.45
N ILE A 46 0.49 -6.15 2.19
CA ILE A 46 -0.46 -6.45 1.12
C ILE A 46 -0.13 -7.83 0.57
N ALA A 47 -1.08 -8.75 0.70
CA ALA A 47 -1.02 -10.05 0.05
C ALA A 47 -1.67 -9.94 -1.33
N TYR A 48 -1.07 -10.56 -2.35
CA TYR A 48 -1.63 -10.64 -3.69
C TYR A 48 -1.80 -12.10 -4.13
N ARG A 49 -2.71 -12.33 -5.08
CA ARG A 49 -2.89 -13.63 -5.72
C ARG A 49 -1.98 -13.73 -6.95
N GLY A 50 -0.99 -14.60 -6.89
CA GLY A 50 -0.12 -14.88 -8.03
C GLY A 50 1.08 -15.75 -7.66
N PRO A 51 1.84 -16.23 -8.65
CA PRO A 51 3.00 -17.08 -8.41
C PRO A 51 4.17 -16.24 -7.87
N ARG A 52 4.90 -16.78 -6.89
CA ARG A 52 6.03 -16.10 -6.23
C ARG A 52 7.13 -15.64 -7.19
N LYS A 53 7.30 -16.32 -8.33
CA LYS A 53 8.31 -15.96 -9.34
C LYS A 53 8.09 -14.58 -9.96
N ASP A 54 6.88 -14.03 -9.89
CA ASP A 54 6.52 -12.72 -10.46
C ASP A 54 6.58 -11.59 -9.42
N LEU A 55 7.10 -11.87 -8.21
CA LEU A 55 7.11 -10.92 -7.10
C LEU A 55 7.82 -9.59 -7.44
N GLU A 56 8.96 -9.65 -8.12
CA GLU A 56 9.71 -8.45 -8.52
C GLU A 56 8.90 -7.57 -9.48
N LYS A 57 8.27 -8.17 -10.48
CA LYS A 57 7.39 -7.46 -11.41
C LYS A 57 6.21 -6.83 -10.67
N LYS A 58 5.62 -7.56 -9.72
CA LYS A 58 4.52 -7.04 -8.89
C LYS A 58 4.93 -5.85 -8.02
N TYR A 59 6.16 -5.80 -7.52
CA TYR A 59 6.67 -4.61 -6.83
C TYR A 59 6.72 -3.39 -7.75
N LEU A 60 7.24 -3.57 -8.96
CA LEU A 60 7.30 -2.50 -9.96
C LEU A 60 5.89 -2.04 -10.36
N ASP A 61 4.99 -2.98 -10.64
CA ASP A 61 3.59 -2.67 -10.99
C ASP A 61 2.91 -1.85 -9.89
N ALA A 62 3.03 -2.28 -8.62
CA ALA A 62 2.45 -1.55 -7.50
C ALA A 62 3.01 -0.13 -7.37
N ALA A 63 4.33 0.04 -7.54
CA ALA A 63 4.98 1.35 -7.50
C ALA A 63 4.49 2.26 -8.64
N THR A 64 4.38 1.74 -9.86
CA THR A 64 3.87 2.48 -11.02
C THR A 64 2.41 2.89 -10.80
N ILE A 65 1.55 1.97 -10.35
CA ILE A 65 0.13 2.25 -10.08
C ILE A 65 -0.02 3.36 -9.03
N ALA A 66 0.72 3.27 -7.92
CA ALA A 66 0.68 4.28 -6.86
C ALA A 66 1.16 5.65 -7.36
N ALA A 67 2.25 5.68 -8.13
CA ALA A 67 2.78 6.91 -8.70
C ALA A 67 1.79 7.58 -9.68
N ASP A 68 1.16 6.80 -10.55
CA ASP A 68 0.18 7.31 -11.51
C ASP A 68 -1.10 7.78 -10.82
N TRP A 69 -1.55 7.06 -9.78
CA TRP A 69 -2.69 7.48 -8.98
C TRP A 69 -2.43 8.82 -8.29
N ARG A 70 -1.24 9.00 -7.69
CA ARG A 70 -0.82 10.25 -7.03
C ARG A 70 -0.77 11.42 -8.01
N LYS A 71 -0.29 11.20 -9.24
CA LYS A 71 -0.28 12.23 -10.29
C LYS A 71 -1.70 12.67 -10.66
N ALA A 72 -2.64 11.73 -10.74
CA ALA A 72 -4.03 12.02 -11.07
C ALA A 72 -4.79 12.70 -9.93
N ARG A 73 -4.41 12.43 -8.66
CA ARG A 73 -5.09 12.92 -7.45
C ARG A 73 -4.08 13.51 -6.45
N PRO A 74 -3.48 14.67 -6.76
CA PRO A 74 -2.41 15.24 -5.92
C PRO A 74 -2.89 15.68 -4.54
N GLN A 75 -4.21 15.86 -4.37
CA GLN A 75 -4.84 16.33 -3.13
C GLN A 75 -5.19 15.19 -2.16
N GLU A 76 -5.19 13.94 -2.64
CA GLU A 76 -5.58 12.78 -1.84
C GLU A 76 -4.33 12.04 -1.34
N PRO A 77 -4.32 11.57 -0.08
CA PRO A 77 -3.18 10.87 0.48
C PRO A 77 -3.08 9.46 -0.12
N ILE A 78 -1.85 9.03 -0.44
CA ILE A 78 -1.47 7.67 -0.86
C ILE A 78 -0.03 7.36 -0.46
#